data_AF-A0A2N1U9H8-F1
#
_entry.id   AF-A0A2N1U9H8-F1
#
_cell.length_a   1.000
_cell.length_b   1.000
_cell.length_c   1.000
_cell.angle_alpha   90.00
_cell.angle_beta   90.00
_cell.angle_gamma   90.00
#
_symmetry.space_group_name_H-M   'P 1'
#
loop_
_entity.id
_entity.type
_entity.pdbx_description
1 polymer ?
#
loop_
_entity_poly.entity_id
_entity_poly.type
_entity_poly.pdbx_seq_one_letter_code
_entity_poly.pdbx_strand_id
1 'polypeptide(L)'
;MSNSVAVTNVNPMFDEHTDSLNSVAGNEVVQKPVLKVVPPIPTEPPTLDELVSLYAAQQRECWLCDGISKKIADGREISEDDLWHFTSCVLSWEHLHRN
;
A
#
# COMPACT_ATOMS: atom_id res chain seq x y z
N MET A 1 -0.11 -33.48 -29.36
CA MET A 1 0.20 -32.97 -28.01
C MET A 1 -0.76 -31.82 -27.75
N SER A 2 -1.82 -32.06 -26.97
CA SER A 2 -2.89 -31.08 -26.72
C SER A 2 -3.05 -30.94 -25.20
N ASN A 3 -2.80 -29.74 -24.66
CA ASN A 3 -3.00 -29.44 -23.25
C ASN A 3 -4.31 -28.66 -23.10
N SER A 4 -5.35 -29.30 -22.56
CA SER A 4 -6.59 -28.65 -22.15
C SER A 4 -6.51 -28.28 -20.67
N VAL A 5 -6.73 -27.00 -20.36
CA VAL A 5 -6.87 -26.46 -19.00
C VAL A 5 -8.34 -26.54 -18.60
N ALA A 6 -8.65 -27.21 -17.49
CA ALA A 6 -9.99 -27.25 -16.93
C ALA A 6 -10.17 -26.13 -15.89
N VAL A 7 -11.18 -25.29 -16.10
CA VAL A 7 -11.66 -24.25 -15.17
C VAL A 7 -12.78 -24.87 -14.34
N THR A 8 -12.66 -24.89 -13.01
CA THR A 8 -13.75 -25.35 -12.15
C THR A 8 -14.56 -24.15 -11.66
N ASN A 9 -15.70 -23.95 -12.31
CA ASN A 9 -16.79 -23.08 -11.88
C ASN A 9 -17.56 -23.79 -10.75
N VAL A 10 -17.67 -23.16 -9.57
CA VAL A 10 -18.47 -23.68 -8.45
C VAL A 10 -19.56 -22.68 -8.06
N ASN A 11 -20.75 -22.94 -8.58
CA ASN A 11 -22.06 -22.75 -7.95
C ASN A 11 -23.02 -23.66 -8.73
N PRO A 12 -24.02 -24.34 -8.13
CA PRO A 12 -25.06 -23.65 -7.34
C PRO A 12 -25.73 -24.46 -6.20
N MET A 13 -26.64 -23.76 -5.50
CA MET A 13 -27.89 -24.25 -4.90
C MET A 13 -27.84 -25.28 -3.76
N PHE A 14 -28.27 -24.84 -2.57
CA PHE A 14 -29.35 -25.52 -1.86
C PHE A 14 -30.31 -24.48 -1.28
N ASP A 15 -31.56 -24.60 -1.70
CA ASP A 15 -32.72 -23.86 -1.23
C ASP A 15 -33.55 -24.79 -0.32
N GLU A 16 -34.13 -24.17 0.70
CA GLU A 16 -35.34 -24.50 1.47
C GLU A 16 -35.49 -25.63 2.52
N HIS A 17 -36.05 -25.15 3.64
CA HIS A 17 -36.91 -25.73 4.67
C HIS A 17 -36.35 -26.62 5.79
N THR A 18 -36.35 -26.08 7.02
CA THR A 18 -37.43 -26.40 8.00
C THR A 18 -37.41 -25.48 9.22
N ASP A 19 -38.62 -25.25 9.72
CA ASP A 19 -39.07 -24.24 10.70
C ASP A 19 -38.52 -24.32 12.14
N SER A 20 -38.66 -23.15 12.80
CA SER A 20 -39.10 -22.96 14.19
C SER A 20 -38.09 -22.97 15.35
N LEU A 21 -38.01 -21.76 15.95
CA LEU A 21 -38.04 -21.46 17.40
C LEU A 21 -36.82 -21.86 18.25
N ASN A 22 -35.92 -20.90 18.50
CA ASN A 22 -35.83 -20.19 19.79
C ASN A 22 -34.55 -19.34 19.91
N SER A 23 -34.77 -18.06 20.22
CA SER A 23 -34.13 -17.28 21.29
C SER A 23 -32.59 -17.23 21.38
N VAL A 24 -32.05 -16.09 20.95
CA VAL A 24 -31.26 -15.09 21.74
C VAL A 24 -30.27 -14.44 20.79
N ALA A 25 -30.57 -13.19 20.44
CA ALA A 25 -29.69 -12.30 19.70
C ALA A 25 -28.47 -11.93 20.55
N GLY A 26 -27.35 -12.64 20.34
CA GLY A 26 -26.02 -12.17 20.70
C GLY A 26 -25.45 -11.34 19.55
N ASN A 27 -25.68 -10.03 19.58
CA ASN A 27 -24.97 -9.11 18.68
C ASN A 27 -23.50 -9.04 19.11
N GLU A 28 -22.65 -9.93 18.58
CA GLU A 28 -21.21 -9.72 18.61
C GLU A 28 -20.86 -8.62 17.61
N VAL A 29 -20.88 -7.37 18.09
CA VAL A 29 -20.33 -6.24 17.36
C VAL A 29 -18.82 -6.42 17.32
N VAL A 30 -18.32 -6.94 16.20
CA VAL A 30 -16.89 -6.95 15.86
C VAL A 30 -16.42 -5.50 15.81
N GLN A 31 -15.81 -5.02 16.90
CA GLN A 31 -15.23 -3.69 16.95
C GLN A 31 -13.97 -3.68 16.07
N LYS A 32 -14.05 -2.98 14.94
CA LYS A 32 -12.90 -2.68 14.08
C LYS A 32 -11.79 -2.06 14.95
N PRO A 33 -10.55 -2.59 14.94
CA PRO A 33 -9.44 -1.99 15.66
C PRO A 33 -9.29 -0.53 15.22
N VAL A 34 -9.44 0.40 16.16
CA VAL A 34 -9.16 1.81 15.93
C VAL A 34 -7.64 1.98 15.94
N LEU A 35 -7.05 2.10 14.75
CA LEU A 35 -5.64 2.43 14.58
C LEU A 35 -5.35 3.76 15.30
N LYS A 36 -4.50 3.70 16.34
CA LYS A 36 -4.15 4.87 17.15
C LYS A 36 -3.14 5.74 16.40
N VAL A 37 -3.55 7.01 16.28
CA VAL A 37 -2.78 8.26 16.15
C VAL A 37 -1.78 8.31 14.99
N VAL A 38 -2.25 8.96 13.93
CA VAL A 38 -1.40 9.53 12.87
C VAL A 38 -0.56 10.66 13.51
N PRO A 39 0.78 10.67 13.32
CA PRO A 39 1.62 11.83 13.66
C PRO A 39 1.06 13.11 13.03
N PRO A 40 1.33 14.31 13.58
CA PRO A 40 0.87 15.54 12.96
C PRO A 40 1.32 15.57 11.51
N ILE A 41 0.35 15.71 10.60
CA ILE A 41 0.60 15.77 9.17
C ILE A 41 1.50 16.98 8.94
N PRO A 42 2.67 16.82 8.29
CA PRO A 42 3.43 17.97 7.83
C PRO A 42 2.49 18.91 7.07
N THR A 43 2.51 20.20 7.38
CA THR A 43 1.59 21.20 6.79
C THR A 43 1.69 21.27 5.26
N GLU A 44 2.74 20.70 4.67
CA GLU A 44 2.95 20.59 3.24
C GLU A 44 3.67 19.28 2.91
N PRO A 45 3.29 18.57 1.83
CA PRO A 45 4.07 17.44 1.33
C PRO A 45 5.46 17.92 0.88
N PRO A 46 6.52 17.12 1.06
CA PRO A 46 7.85 17.50 0.62
C PRO A 46 7.87 17.70 -0.89
N THR A 47 8.59 18.73 -1.31
CA THR A 47 8.88 18.98 -2.72
C THR A 47 9.76 17.87 -3.30
N LEU A 48 9.81 17.78 -4.63
CA LEU A 48 10.64 16.79 -5.31
C LEU A 48 12.13 16.97 -4.98
N ASP A 49 12.60 18.22 -4.90
CA ASP A 49 13.99 18.55 -4.56
C ASP A 49 14.33 18.15 -3.12
N GLU A 50 13.39 18.32 -2.19
CA GLU A 50 13.54 17.85 -0.81
C GLU A 50 13.60 16.32 -0.77
N LEU A 51 12.78 15.61 -1.54
CA LEU A 51 12.82 14.14 -1.61
C LEU A 51 14.15 13.63 -2.17
N VAL A 52 14.72 14.30 -3.19
CA VAL A 52 16.04 13.95 -3.73
C VAL A 52 17.13 14.23 -2.70
N SER A 53 17.05 15.35 -1.98
CA SER A 53 18.00 15.71 -0.93
C SER A 53 17.95 14.71 0.24
N LEU A 54 16.75 14.29 0.65
CA LEU A 54 16.56 13.25 1.65
C LEU A 54 17.15 11.93 1.17
N TYR A 55 16.85 11.51 -0.06
CA TYR A 55 17.41 10.29 -0.63
C TYR A 55 18.94 10.30 -0.65
N ALA A 56 19.57 11.41 -1.03
CA ALA A 56 21.03 11.54 -1.05
C ALA A 56 21.65 11.45 0.36
N ALA A 57 20.93 11.90 1.40
CA ALA A 57 21.36 11.78 2.79
C ALA A 57 21.19 10.36 3.35
N GLN A 58 20.24 9.59 2.82
CA GLN A 58 20.02 8.20 3.17
C GLN A 58 21.15 7.33 2.60
N GLN A 59 22.04 6.85 3.47
CA GLN A 59 23.10 5.89 3.10
C GLN A 59 22.51 4.51 2.81
N ARG A 60 21.74 4.39 1.72
CA ARG A 60 21.03 3.17 1.34
C ARG A 60 21.19 2.86 -0.14
N GLU A 61 21.10 1.58 -0.46
CA GLU A 61 21.17 1.09 -1.84
C GLU A 61 19.77 0.65 -2.29
N CYS A 62 19.06 1.55 -2.98
CA CYS A 62 17.81 1.23 -3.67
C CYS A 62 18.00 1.56 -5.15
N TRP A 63 18.17 0.53 -5.98
CA TRP A 63 18.41 0.69 -7.42
C TRP A 63 17.33 1.55 -8.10
N LEU A 64 16.06 1.33 -7.78
CA LEU A 64 14.97 2.08 -8.41
C LEU A 64 15.03 3.56 -8.02
N CYS A 65 15.25 3.88 -6.74
CA CYS A 65 15.39 5.26 -6.29
C CYS A 65 16.63 5.95 -6.86
N ASP A 66 17.74 5.22 -7.03
CA ASP A 66 18.95 5.76 -7.68
C ASP A 66 18.67 6.12 -9.14
N GLY A 67 17.98 5.23 -9.87
CA GLY A 67 17.56 5.48 -11.25
C GLY A 67 16.63 6.69 -11.37
N ILE A 68 15.64 6.81 -10.49
CA ILE A 68 14.69 7.94 -10.48
C ILE A 68 15.40 9.24 -10.08
N SER A 69 16.24 9.22 -9.04
CA SER A 69 17.02 10.39 -8.62
C SER A 69 17.91 10.92 -9.75
N LYS A 70 18.55 10.04 -10.53
CA LYS A 70 19.32 10.42 -11.71
C LYS A 70 18.46 11.01 -12.82
N LYS A 71 17.27 10.43 -13.10
CA LYS A 71 16.32 11.01 -14.07
C LYS A 71 15.93 12.43 -13.67
N ILE A 72 15.65 12.67 -12.39
CA ILE A 72 15.31 14.00 -11.86
C ILE A 72 16.48 14.97 -12.03
N ALA A 73 17.70 14.55 -11.65
CA ALA A 73 18.91 15.37 -11.78
C ALA A 73 19.23 15.74 -13.24
N ASP A 74 18.95 14.84 -14.18
CA ASP A 74 19.08 15.07 -15.62
C ASP A 74 17.96 15.97 -16.19
N GLY A 75 16.98 16.37 -15.37
CA GLY A 75 15.82 17.15 -15.81
C GLY A 75 14.87 16.37 -16.73
N ARG A 76 14.87 15.03 -16.64
CA ARG A 76 13.98 14.19 -17.44
C ARG A 76 12.60 14.11 -16.78
N GLU A 77 11.59 13.94 -17.62
CA GLU A 77 10.25 13.65 -17.17
C GLU A 77 10.20 12.31 -16.42
N ILE A 78 9.52 12.29 -15.28
CA ILE A 78 9.27 11.12 -14.45
C ILE A 78 7.79 10.76 -14.54
N SER A 79 7.50 9.45 -14.59
CA SER A 79 6.11 8.98 -14.56
C SER A 79 5.50 9.20 -13.16
N GLU A 80 4.17 9.23 -13.08
CA GLU A 80 3.45 9.27 -11.80
C GLU A 80 3.79 8.06 -10.92
N ASP A 81 3.97 6.88 -11.54
CA ASP A 81 4.37 5.66 -10.84
C ASP A 81 5.80 5.76 -10.27
N ASP A 82 6.75 6.30 -11.03
CA ASP A 82 8.12 6.57 -10.55
C ASP A 82 8.08 7.57 -9.38
N LEU A 83 7.30 8.66 -9.51
CA LEU A 83 7.15 9.66 -8.46
C LEU A 83 6.55 9.08 -7.18
N TRP A 84 5.49 8.28 -7.31
CA TRP A 84 4.85 7.61 -6.18
C TRP A 84 5.81 6.66 -5.49
N HIS A 85 6.48 5.78 -6.24
CA HIS A 85 7.48 4.85 -5.70
C HIS A 85 8.61 5.58 -4.98
N PHE A 86 9.16 6.63 -5.60
CA PHE A 86 10.26 7.40 -5.03
C PHE A 86 9.84 8.05 -3.71
N THR A 87 8.71 8.75 -3.70
CA THR A 87 8.16 9.42 -2.52
C THR A 87 7.91 8.43 -1.38
N SER A 88 7.15 7.36 -1.64
CA SER A 88 6.80 6.36 -0.63
C SER A 88 8.05 5.66 -0.08
N CYS A 89 9.02 5.33 -0.93
CA CYS A 89 10.24 4.65 -0.51
C CYS A 89 11.14 5.55 0.35
N VAL A 90 11.35 6.81 -0.05
CA VAL A 90 12.18 7.78 0.68
C VAL A 90 11.57 8.08 2.06
N LEU A 91 10.27 8.37 2.12
CA LEU A 91 9.59 8.73 3.37
C LEU A 91 9.45 7.55 4.34
N SER A 92 9.21 6.34 3.83
CA SER A 92 9.16 5.15 4.68
C SER A 92 10.51 4.87 5.35
N TRP A 93 11.61 5.11 4.64
CA TRP A 93 12.94 4.96 5.21
C TRP A 93 13.24 6.01 6.26
N GLU A 94 12.95 7.29 5.96
CA GLU A 94 13.05 8.37 6.95
C GLU A 94 12.30 7.99 8.23
N HIS A 95 11.06 7.52 8.10
CA HIS A 95 10.24 7.14 9.25
C HIS A 95 10.87 6.03 10.09
N LEU A 96 11.50 5.03 9.47
CA LEU A 96 12.12 3.91 10.17
C LEU A 96 13.47 4.26 10.82
N HIS A 97 14.20 5.24 10.30
CA HIS A 97 15.57 5.55 10.72
C HIS A 97 15.70 6.89 11.47
N ARG A 98 14.58 7.56 11.78
CA ARG A 98 14.56 8.84 12.52
C ARG A 98 14.82 8.73 14.03
N ASN A 99 15.45 7.63 14.49
CA ASN A 99 15.76 7.36 15.91
C ASN A 99 17.24 7.61 16.21
#